data_AF-R6H1P2-F1
#
_entry.id   AF-R6H1P2-F1
#
_cell.length_a   1.000
_cell.length_b   1.000
_cell.length_c   1.000
_cell.angle_alpha   90.00
_cell.angle_beta   90.00
_cell.angle_gamma   90.00
#
_symmetry.space_group_name_H-M   'P 1'
#
loop_
_entity.id
_entity.type
_entity.pdbx_description
1 polymer ?
#
loop_
_entity_poly.entity_id
_entity_poly.type
_entity_poly.pdbx_seq_one_letter_code
_entity_poly.pdbx_strand_id
1 'polypeptide(L)' 'MQLSFVFGYTRPEVMTLKYPDMYALLADEPEAQAYFDTLPDYIREQMETRAQGVNSLESLKDYAENLLRGDD' A
#
# COMPACT_ATOMS: atom_id res chain seq x y z
N MET A 1 -28.96 -38.39 -10.23
CA MET A 1 -29.86 -37.24 -10.04
C MET A 1 -29.17 -36.29 -9.07
N GLN A 2 -29.05 -35.02 -9.48
CA GLN A 2 -28.54 -33.79 -8.82
C GLN A 2 -28.86 -33.77 -7.29
N LEU A 3 -28.17 -33.07 -6.39
CA LEU A 3 -27.71 -31.68 -6.48
C LEU A 3 -26.44 -31.39 -5.67
N SER A 4 -25.44 -30.82 -6.36
CA SER A 4 -24.32 -30.09 -5.78
C SER A 4 -24.81 -28.76 -5.22
N PHE A 5 -24.58 -28.52 -3.94
CA PHE A 5 -24.74 -27.21 -3.33
C PHE A 5 -23.56 -26.33 -3.76
N VAL A 6 -23.83 -25.25 -4.50
CA VAL A 6 -22.89 -24.12 -4.59
C VAL A 6 -23.64 -22.87 -4.17
N PHE A 7 -23.47 -22.52 -2.90
CA PHE A 7 -23.70 -21.17 -2.43
C PHE A 7 -22.70 -20.26 -3.15
N GLY A 8 -23.17 -19.56 -4.17
CA GLY A 8 -22.43 -18.47 -4.80
C GLY A 8 -22.42 -17.27 -3.86
N TYR A 9 -21.49 -17.23 -2.93
CA TYR A 9 -21.06 -15.96 -2.35
C TYR A 9 -20.03 -15.37 -3.30
N THR A 10 -20.38 -14.22 -3.87
CA THR A 10 -19.46 -13.28 -4.52
C THR A 10 -18.19 -13.20 -3.67
N ARG A 11 -17.08 -13.70 -4.21
CA ARG A 11 -15.77 -13.56 -3.60
C ARG A 11 -15.48 -12.05 -3.57
N PRO A 12 -15.38 -11.38 -2.41
CA PRO A 12 -14.60 -10.15 -2.39
C PRO A 12 -13.21 -10.60 -2.83
N GLU A 13 -12.70 -10.03 -3.91
CA GLU A 13 -11.25 -10.08 -4.12
C GLU A 13 -10.67 -9.50 -2.85
N VAL A 14 -10.13 -10.38 -2.01
CA VAL A 14 -9.50 -9.99 -0.76
C VAL A 14 -8.34 -9.14 -1.25
N MET A 15 -8.46 -7.82 -1.15
CA MET A 15 -7.33 -6.91 -1.25
C MET A 15 -6.44 -7.31 -0.09
N THR A 16 -5.59 -8.30 -0.35
CA THR A 16 -4.70 -8.89 0.63
C THR A 16 -3.69 -7.80 0.92
N LEU A 17 -3.95 -7.05 1.98
CA LEU A 17 -3.00 -6.09 2.52
C LEU A 17 -1.75 -6.90 2.84
N LYS A 18 -0.72 -6.78 1.99
CA LYS A 18 0.49 -7.60 2.08
C LYS A 18 1.26 -7.23 3.35
N TYR A 19 1.24 -5.95 3.70
CA TYR A 19 1.87 -5.41 4.89
C TYR A 19 0.88 -4.64 5.75
N PRO A 20 1.00 -4.69 7.09
CA PRO A 20 0.10 -3.97 7.99
C PRO A 20 0.22 -2.44 7.89
N ASP A 21 1.40 -1.94 7.50
CA ASP A 21 1.72 -0.53 7.41
C ASP A 21 3.00 -0.29 6.58
N MET A 22 3.31 0.98 6.36
CA MET A 22 4.46 1.40 5.57
C MET A 22 5.78 0.87 6.13
N TYR A 23 5.97 0.85 7.45
CA TYR A 23 7.24 0.43 8.04
C TYR A 23 7.47 -1.07 7.83
N ALA A 24 6.42 -1.89 7.95
CA ALA A 24 6.50 -3.30 7.63
C ALA A 24 6.81 -3.55 6.14
N LEU A 25 6.23 -2.75 5.24
CA LEU A 25 6.56 -2.78 3.81
C LEU A 25 8.04 -2.42 3.58
N LEU A 26 8.51 -1.31 4.14
CA LEU A 26 9.88 -0.82 3.96
C LEU A 26 10.94 -1.79 4.52
N ALA A 27 10.60 -2.48 5.61
CA ALA A 27 11.49 -3.48 6.22
C ALA A 27 11.65 -4.75 5.38
N ASP A 28 10.60 -5.19 4.68
CA ASP A 28 10.58 -6.46 3.93
C ASP A 28 10.88 -6.28 2.43
N GLU A 29 10.55 -5.12 1.86
CA GLU A 29 10.73 -4.81 0.43
C GLU A 29 11.87 -3.79 0.20
N PRO A 30 13.07 -4.22 -0.22
CA PRO A 30 14.19 -3.30 -0.44
C PRO A 30 13.92 -2.29 -1.56
N GLU A 31 13.08 -2.64 -2.55
CA GLU A 31 12.67 -1.69 -3.60
C GLU A 31 11.78 -0.57 -3.03
N ALA A 32 10.93 -0.87 -2.04
CA ALA A 32 10.12 0.14 -1.37
C ALA A 32 10.98 1.08 -0.52
N GLN A 33 11.94 0.52 0.24
CA GLN A 33 12.91 1.31 0.98
C GLN A 33 13.70 2.24 0.04
N ALA A 34 14.27 1.69 -1.03
CA ALA A 34 15.04 2.46 -2.00
C ALA A 34 14.21 3.59 -2.63
N TYR A 35 12.95 3.34 -2.97
CA TYR A 35 12.04 4.38 -3.47
C TYR A 35 11.79 5.46 -2.41
N PHE A 36 11.46 5.08 -1.18
CA PHE A 36 11.19 6.01 -0.09
C PHE A 36 12.39 6.92 0.20
N ASP A 37 13.60 6.39 0.18
CA ASP A 37 14.85 7.15 0.37
C ASP A 37 15.10 8.20 -0.73
N THR A 38 14.50 8.06 -1.91
CA THR A 38 14.59 9.07 -2.99
C THR A 38 13.65 10.27 -2.80
N LEU A 39 12.65 10.16 -1.92
CA LEU A 39 11.67 11.20 -1.70
C LEU A 39 12.27 12.38 -0.91
N PRO A 40 11.83 13.63 -1.15
CA PRO A 40 12.19 14.77 -0.32
C PRO A 40 11.83 14.53 1.15
N ASP A 41 12.62 15.08 2.08
CA ASP A 41 12.37 14.93 3.52
C ASP A 41 10.93 15.29 3.91
N TYR A 42 10.42 16.43 3.45
CA TYR A 42 9.05 16.86 3.76
C TYR A 42 7.97 15.90 3.24
N ILE A 43 8.22 15.16 2.15
CA ILE A 43 7.30 14.14 1.65
C ILE A 43 7.37 12.92 2.56
N ARG A 44 8.57 12.46 2.93
CA ARG A 44 8.76 11.34 3.87
C ARG A 44 8.08 11.62 5.20
N GLU A 45 8.34 12.79 5.79
CA GLU A 45 7.76 13.22 7.06
C GLU A 45 6.22 13.23 6.99
N GLN A 46 5.64 13.72 5.89
CA GLN A 46 4.19 13.69 5.71
C GLN A 46 3.63 12.28 5.57
N MET A 47 4.32 11.38 4.86
CA MET A 47 3.92 9.99 4.74
C MET A 47 3.98 9.26 6.09
N GLU A 48 4.99 9.56 6.91
CA GLU A 48 5.11 9.01 8.27
C GLU A 48 3.91 9.38 9.17
N THR A 49 3.30 10.57 8.97
CA THR A 49 2.06 10.95 9.70
C THR A 49 0.86 10.05 9.38
N ARG A 50 0.85 9.40 8.22
CA ARG A 50 -0.21 8.50 7.75
C ARG A 50 0.38 7.21 7.18
N ALA A 51 1.32 6.60 7.91
CA ALA A 51 1.92 5.33 7.52
C ALA A 51 0.89 4.17 7.50
N GLN A 52 -0.21 4.32 8.23
CA GLN A 52 -1.31 3.34 8.23
C GLN A 52 -2.08 3.42 6.91
N GLY A 53 -2.09 2.32 6.16
CA GLY A 53 -2.77 2.22 4.87
C GLY A 53 -1.84 2.09 3.67
N VAL A 54 -0.55 2.43 3.83
CA VAL A 54 0.48 2.14 2.82
C VAL A 54 0.99 0.72 3.03
N ASN A 55 0.48 -0.22 2.24
CA ASN A 55 0.68 -1.66 2.47
C ASN A 55 1.35 -2.39 1.29
N SER A 56 1.71 -1.63 0.26
CA SER A 56 2.27 -2.14 -0.99
C SER A 56 3.11 -1.04 -1.65
N LEU A 57 4.08 -1.42 -2.49
CA LEU A 57 4.88 -0.46 -3.25
C LEU A 57 4.03 0.45 -4.15
N GLU A 58 2.95 -0.08 -4.73
CA GLU A 58 2.03 0.72 -5.56
C GLU A 58 1.35 1.82 -4.74
N SER A 59 0.82 1.49 -3.55
CA SER A 59 0.21 2.48 -2.65
C SER A 59 1.24 3.50 -2.11
N LEU A 60 2.50 3.08 -1.93
CA LEU A 60 3.59 3.98 -1.55
C LEU A 60 3.84 5.03 -2.64
N LYS A 61 3.94 4.59 -3.90
CA LYS A 61 4.14 5.47 -5.06
C LYS A 61 2.96 6.42 -5.26
N ASP A 62 1.72 5.89 -5.25
CA ASP A 62 0.52 6.70 -5.42
C ASP A 62 0.41 7.79 -4.34
N TYR A 63 0.70 7.45 -3.08
CA TYR A 63 0.64 8.43 -2.01
C TYR A 63 1.71 9.52 -2.17
N ALA A 64 2.95 9.12 -2.49
CA ALA A 64 4.03 10.07 -2.75
C ALA A 64 3.72 10.99 -3.94
N GLU A 65 3.19 10.48 -5.05
CA GLU A 65 2.79 11.27 -6.22
C GLU A 65 1.69 12.28 -5.88
N ASN A 66 0.71 11.90 -5.05
CA ASN A 66 -0.34 12.80 -4.58
C ASN A 66 0.21 13.95 -3.73
N LEU A 67 1.21 13.69 -2.87
CA LEU A 67 1.86 14.72 -2.07
C LEU A 67 2.73 15.64 -2.92
N LEU A 68 3.49 15.09 -3.87
CA LEU A 68 4.34 15.86 -4.79
C LEU A 68 3.53 16.78 -5.69
N ARG A 69 2.32 16.36 -6.12
CA ARG A 69 1.42 17.21 -6.93
C ARG A 69 0.76 18.31 -6.10
N GLY A 70 0.56 18.10 -4.80
CA GLY A 70 -0.06 19.06 -3.89
C GLY A 70 0.90 20.13 -3.33
N ASP A 71 2.19 20.06 -3.68
CA ASP A 71 3.26 20.95 -3.22
C ASP A 71 3.59 22.09 -4.22
N ASP A 72 2.80 22.26 -5.28
CA ASP A 72 2.88 23.39 -6.24
C ASP A 72 2.07 24.62 -5.78
#